data_AF-A0A0G0XGK9-F1
#
_entry.id   AF-A0A0G0XGK9-F1
#
_cell.length_a   1.000
_cell.length_b   1.000
_cell.length_c   1.000
_cell.angle_alpha   90.00
_cell.angle_beta   90.00
_cell.angle_gamma   90.00
#
_symmetry.space_group_name_H-M   'P 1'
#
loop_
_entity.id
_entity.type
_entity.pdbx_description
1 polymer ?
#
loop_
_entity_poly.entity_id
_entity_poly.type
_entity_poly.pdbx_seq_one_letter_code
_entity_poly.pdbx_strand_id
1 'polypeptide(L)'
;MILILSFFALISVKVFQKQKPVSPPFSSPYVGGDRVGVKTNEVSFKDNITGEITVYDFMSKLRSERKIDFTEKNYIGMGKFIETINGIRGNGEKNWIYYVNGEKAKIGVSNYKINMGDIVSWKYESQY
;
A
#
# COMPACT_ATOMS: atom_id res chain seq x y z
N MET A 1 -51.74 -3.86 28.61
CA MET A 1 -50.42 -4.38 29.05
C MET A 1 -49.77 -5.04 27.83
N ILE A 2 -48.50 -4.70 27.58
CA ILE A 2 -47.78 -4.82 26.29
C ILE A 2 -47.42 -6.28 25.93
N LEU A 3 -47.29 -6.52 24.61
CA LEU A 3 -46.69 -7.61 23.79
C LEU A 3 -45.64 -8.52 24.49
N ILE A 4 -45.27 -9.72 24.01
CA ILE A 4 -44.61 -10.02 22.72
C ILE A 4 -44.67 -11.54 22.44
N LEU A 5 -45.13 -11.93 21.23
CA LEU A 5 -44.90 -13.25 20.64
C LEU A 5 -43.42 -13.36 20.23
N SER A 6 -42.70 -14.31 20.83
CA SER A 6 -41.32 -14.61 20.51
C SER A 6 -41.21 -15.35 19.17
N PHE A 7 -40.84 -14.62 18.11
CA PHE A 7 -40.27 -15.19 16.89
C PHE A 7 -38.78 -15.43 17.14
N PHE A 8 -38.36 -16.69 17.30
CA PHE A 8 -36.94 -17.05 17.22
C PHE A 8 -36.52 -17.03 15.75
N ALA A 9 -35.92 -15.93 15.32
CA ALA A 9 -35.15 -15.91 14.07
C ALA A 9 -33.87 -16.74 14.27
N LEU A 10 -33.67 -17.76 13.43
CA LEU A 10 -32.38 -18.44 13.31
C LEU A 10 -31.33 -17.41 12.86
N ILE A 11 -30.51 -16.94 13.80
CA ILE A 11 -29.29 -16.22 13.47
C ILE A 11 -28.21 -17.27 13.25
N SER A 12 -27.82 -17.47 12.00
CA SER A 12 -26.62 -18.22 11.65
C SER A 12 -25.42 -17.60 12.35
N VAL A 13 -24.91 -18.27 13.38
CA VAL A 13 -23.67 -17.90 14.05
C VAL A 13 -22.52 -18.20 13.07
N LYS A 14 -22.12 -17.21 12.27
CA LYS A 14 -20.75 -17.19 11.75
C LYS A 14 -19.86 -16.92 12.95
N VAL A 15 -19.22 -17.99 13.43
CA VAL A 15 -18.15 -17.95 14.42
C VAL A 15 -17.13 -16.92 13.94
N PHE A 16 -17.12 -15.73 14.53
CA PHE A 16 -16.00 -14.82 14.44
C PHE A 16 -14.85 -15.50 15.18
N GLN A 17 -13.97 -16.18 14.44
CA GLN A 17 -12.70 -16.58 14.99
C GLN A 17 -12.01 -15.30 15.47
N LYS A 18 -11.72 -15.25 16.78
CA LYS A 18 -10.93 -14.20 17.42
C LYS A 18 -9.53 -14.29 16.82
N GLN A 19 -9.32 -13.64 15.67
CA GLN A 19 -8.03 -13.62 15.00
C GLN A 19 -7.05 -12.96 15.97
N LYS A 20 -6.00 -13.71 16.35
CA LYS A 20 -4.92 -13.18 17.19
C LYS A 20 -4.47 -11.86 16.56
N PRO A 21 -4.24 -10.79 17.36
CA PRO A 21 -3.79 -9.52 16.81
C PRO A 21 -2.56 -9.80 15.94
N VAL A 22 -2.69 -9.53 14.64
CA VAL A 22 -1.57 -9.67 13.70
C VAL A 22 -0.55 -8.64 14.18
N SER A 23 0.55 -9.12 14.73
CA SER A 23 1.69 -8.29 15.12
C SER A 23 2.02 -7.35 13.96
N PRO A 24 2.18 -6.03 14.21
CA PRO A 24 2.43 -5.06 13.14
C PRO A 24 3.66 -5.53 12.33
N PRO A 25 3.57 -5.66 11.00
CA PRO A 25 4.60 -6.29 10.20
C PRO A 25 5.72 -5.29 9.87
N PHE A 26 6.25 -4.53 10.83
CA PHE A 26 7.37 -3.63 10.54
C PHE A 26 8.28 -3.49 11.76
N SER A 27 9.30 -4.35 11.83
CA SER A 27 10.58 -3.91 12.37
C SER A 27 11.08 -2.78 11.46
N SER A 28 11.21 -1.58 12.01
CA SER A 28 11.81 -0.42 11.36
C SER A 28 13.06 -0.83 10.56
N PRO A 29 13.15 -0.56 9.25
CA PRO A 29 14.41 -0.74 8.54
C PRO A 29 15.33 0.40 8.98
N TYR A 30 16.27 0.07 9.86
CA TYR A 30 17.42 0.90 10.15
C TYR A 30 18.15 1.24 8.85
N VAL A 31 18.30 2.53 8.57
CA VAL A 31 19.18 3.06 7.53
C VAL A 31 20.58 3.11 8.12
N GLY A 32 21.47 2.25 7.64
CA GLY A 32 22.88 2.22 8.01
C GLY A 32 23.69 1.68 6.84
N GLY A 33 24.61 2.51 6.35
CA GLY A 33 25.47 2.18 5.22
C GLY A 33 26.29 0.93 5.48
N ASP A 34 26.28 0.03 4.51
CA ASP A 34 27.46 -0.61 3.93
C ASP A 34 26.99 -1.53 2.79
N ARG A 35 27.86 -1.71 1.80
CA ARG A 35 27.60 -2.51 0.60
C ARG A 35 27.42 -3.99 0.95
N VAL A 36 26.23 -4.41 1.35
CA VAL A 36 25.81 -5.83 1.46
C VAL A 36 24.29 -5.92 1.17
N GLY A 37 23.90 -6.83 0.28
CA GLY A 37 22.58 -6.90 -0.36
C GLY A 37 21.38 -6.76 0.60
N VAL A 38 20.62 -5.68 0.41
CA VAL A 38 19.38 -5.45 1.16
C VAL A 38 18.25 -6.25 0.53
N LYS A 39 17.92 -7.38 1.15
CA LYS A 39 16.68 -8.12 0.95
C LYS A 39 15.49 -7.29 1.44
N THR A 40 14.91 -6.44 0.60
CA THR A 40 13.46 -6.19 0.55
C THR A 40 13.12 -5.66 -0.85
N ASN A 41 12.92 -6.57 -1.81
CA ASN A 41 12.52 -6.18 -3.17
C ASN A 41 11.08 -5.70 -3.26
N GLU A 42 10.32 -5.77 -2.16
CA GLU A 42 8.90 -5.43 -2.14
C GLU A 42 8.53 -4.67 -0.87
N VAL A 43 7.69 -3.64 -1.01
CA VAL A 43 7.07 -2.90 0.10
C VAL A 43 5.58 -2.80 -0.17
N SER A 44 4.74 -3.03 0.84
CA SER A 44 3.27 -3.00 0.71
C SER A 44 2.64 -2.12 1.76
N PHE A 45 1.59 -1.39 1.38
CA PHE A 45 0.87 -0.47 2.23
C PHE A 45 -0.63 -0.68 2.11
N LYS A 46 -1.31 -0.60 3.26
CA LYS A 46 -2.76 -0.57 3.37
C LYS A 46 -3.11 0.43 4.46
N ASP A 47 -4.09 1.28 4.19
CA ASP A 47 -4.61 2.23 5.16
C ASP A 47 -6.12 2.43 4.92
N ASN A 48 -6.82 2.92 5.94
CA ASN A 48 -8.21 3.31 5.78
C ASN A 48 -8.27 4.66 5.07
N ILE A 49 -8.44 4.61 3.76
CA ILE A 49 -8.56 5.80 2.92
C ILE A 49 -10.01 6.30 2.97
N THR A 50 -10.19 7.57 3.33
CA THR A 50 -11.48 8.27 3.27
C THR A 50 -11.50 9.17 2.04
N GLY A 51 -12.51 8.98 1.18
CA GLY A 51 -12.63 9.74 -0.07
C GLY A 51 -11.79 9.16 -1.21
N GLU A 52 -11.87 9.79 -2.37
CA GLU A 52 -11.16 9.36 -3.58
C GLU A 52 -9.81 10.07 -3.68
N ILE A 53 -8.72 9.34 -3.44
CA ILE A 53 -7.35 9.86 -3.59
C ILE A 53 -6.57 9.04 -4.62
N THR A 54 -5.54 9.64 -5.21
CA THR A 54 -4.65 8.92 -6.13
C THR A 54 -3.64 8.06 -5.36
N VAL A 55 -2.99 7.12 -6.05
CA VAL A 55 -1.85 6.38 -5.47
C VAL A 55 -0.74 7.32 -5.02
N TYR A 56 -0.48 8.40 -5.77
CA TYR A 56 0.51 9.39 -5.38
C TYR A 56 0.12 10.13 -4.09
N ASP A 57 -1.14 10.51 -3.92
CA ASP A 57 -1.61 11.18 -2.71
C ASP A 57 -1.54 10.25 -1.51
N PHE A 58 -1.87 8.98 -1.71
CA PHE A 58 -1.71 7.95 -0.69
C PHE A 58 -0.25 7.79 -0.26
N MET A 59 0.68 7.71 -1.20
CA MET A 59 2.11 7.70 -0.87
C MET A 59 2.54 8.98 -0.15
N SER A 60 2.05 10.14 -0.58
CA SER A 60 2.35 11.43 0.05
C SER A 60 1.87 11.49 1.50
N LYS A 61 0.71 10.91 1.80
CA LYS A 61 0.22 10.72 3.18
C LYS A 61 1.13 9.79 3.97
N LEU A 62 1.56 8.66 3.41
CA LEU A 62 2.49 7.77 4.09
C LEU A 62 3.84 8.46 4.38
N ARG A 63 4.31 9.32 3.47
CA ARG A 63 5.53 10.12 3.65
C ARG A 63 5.36 11.16 4.76
N SER A 64 4.23 11.86 4.83
CA SER A 64 3.97 12.81 5.93
C SER A 64 3.86 12.11 7.28
N GLU A 65 3.41 10.86 7.30
CA GLU A 65 3.38 9.98 8.48
C GLU A 65 4.72 9.28 8.76
N ARG A 66 5.77 9.58 8.00
CA ARG A 66 7.11 8.99 8.12
C ARG A 66 7.12 7.46 7.99
N LYS A 67 6.15 6.88 7.30
CA LYS A 67 6.05 5.43 7.02
C LYS A 67 6.86 5.00 5.81
N ILE A 68 7.18 5.94 4.92
CA ILE A 68 7.96 5.73 3.69
C ILE A 68 8.71 7.02 3.36
N ASP A 69 9.90 6.90 2.79
CA ASP A 69 10.56 7.99 2.08
C ASP A 69 10.57 7.70 0.59
N PHE A 70 10.33 8.71 -0.25
CA PHE A 70 10.34 8.57 -1.70
C PHE A 70 10.54 9.91 -2.38
N THR A 71 11.14 9.86 -3.57
CA THR A 71 11.24 10.99 -4.48
C THR A 71 10.51 10.70 -5.77
N GLU A 72 10.01 11.75 -6.39
CA GLU A 72 9.32 11.69 -7.66
C GLU A 72 9.85 12.68 -8.68
N LYS A 73 9.68 12.34 -9.95
CA LYS A 73 9.84 13.25 -11.08
C LYS A 73 8.48 13.56 -11.69
N ASN A 74 8.20 14.84 -11.89
CA ASN A 74 6.97 15.27 -12.56
C ASN A 74 7.18 15.35 -14.07
N TYR A 75 6.33 14.66 -14.82
CA TYR A 75 6.29 14.73 -16.28
C TYR A 75 5.01 15.42 -16.72
N ILE A 76 5.15 16.53 -17.45
CA ILE A 76 4.02 17.30 -17.97
C ILE A 76 3.14 16.37 -18.83
N GLY A 77 1.84 16.37 -18.56
CA GLY A 77 0.85 15.54 -19.27
C GLY A 77 0.81 14.06 -18.87
N MET A 78 1.86 13.53 -18.21
CA MET A 78 1.93 12.11 -17.78
C MET A 78 1.80 11.92 -16.26
N GLY A 79 2.02 12.99 -15.49
CA GLY A 79 1.97 12.95 -14.03
C GLY A 79 3.31 12.59 -13.41
N LYS A 80 3.26 12.06 -12.19
CA LYS A 80 4.44 11.81 -11.36
C LYS A 80 4.94 10.38 -11.53
N PHE A 81 6.25 10.24 -11.59
CA PHE A 81 6.98 8.98 -11.62
C PHE A 81 7.81 8.85 -10.34
N ILE A 82 7.68 7.74 -9.63
CA ILE A 82 8.45 7.50 -8.40
C ILE A 82 9.86 7.02 -8.78
N GLU A 83 10.87 7.81 -8.45
CA GLU A 83 12.28 7.51 -8.78
C GLU A 83 12.98 6.72 -7.67
N THR A 84 12.61 6.98 -6.41
CA THR A 84 13.23 6.34 -5.25
C THR A 84 12.19 5.91 -4.24
N ILE A 85 12.47 4.82 -3.50
CA ILE A 85 11.76 4.43 -2.28
C ILE A 85 12.80 4.04 -1.24
N ASN A 86 12.72 4.60 -0.05
CA ASN A 86 13.63 4.38 1.08
C ASN A 86 15.12 4.42 0.67
N GLY A 87 15.49 5.42 -0.13
CA GLY A 87 16.87 5.65 -0.60
C GLY A 87 17.33 4.80 -1.79
N ILE A 88 16.53 3.84 -2.28
CA ILE A 88 16.89 3.01 -3.44
C ILE A 88 16.33 3.65 -4.71
N ARG A 89 17.22 4.00 -5.65
CA ARG A 89 16.90 4.65 -6.93
C ARG A 89 16.72 3.64 -8.07
N GLY A 90 15.74 3.89 -8.94
CA GLY A 90 15.62 3.21 -10.24
C GLY A 90 16.77 3.60 -11.17
N ASN A 91 17.38 2.62 -11.84
CA ASN A 91 18.58 2.81 -12.67
C ASN A 91 18.34 2.54 -14.17
N GLY A 92 17.08 2.43 -14.60
CA GLY A 92 16.72 2.12 -15.98
C GLY A 92 16.61 0.61 -16.25
N GLU A 93 17.53 -0.21 -15.72
CA GLU A 93 17.44 -1.67 -15.79
C GLU A 93 16.42 -2.23 -14.80
N LYS A 94 16.38 -1.64 -13.60
CA LYS A 94 15.41 -1.91 -12.55
C LYS A 94 14.76 -0.62 -12.10
N ASN A 95 13.45 -0.66 -11.93
CA ASN A 95 12.65 0.47 -11.48
C ASN A 95 11.67 0.02 -10.40
N TRP A 96 11.12 0.98 -9.68
CA TRP A 96 10.02 0.76 -8.76
C TRP A 96 8.72 0.62 -9.55
N ILE A 97 8.16 -0.59 -9.53
CA ILE A 97 6.91 -0.93 -10.21
C ILE A 97 5.84 -1.12 -9.15
N TYR A 98 4.71 -0.40 -9.30
CA TYR A 98 3.62 -0.51 -8.35
C TYR A 98 2.53 -1.48 -8.80
N TYR A 99 1.86 -2.03 -7.80
CA TYR A 99 0.81 -3.00 -7.92
C TYR A 99 -0.37 -2.54 -7.08
N VAL A 100 -1.57 -2.91 -7.50
CA VAL A 100 -2.79 -2.76 -6.70
C VAL A 100 -3.41 -4.13 -6.54
N ASN A 101 -3.64 -4.55 -5.30
CA ASN A 101 -4.18 -5.87 -4.95
C ASN A 101 -3.41 -7.05 -5.59
N GLY A 102 -2.08 -6.90 -5.73
CA GLY A 102 -1.20 -7.91 -6.31
C GLY A 102 -1.10 -7.88 -7.84
N GLU A 103 -1.87 -7.02 -8.52
CA GLU A 103 -1.83 -6.87 -9.97
C GLU A 103 -0.95 -5.69 -10.40
N LYS A 104 -0.09 -5.90 -11.41
CA LYS A 104 0.78 -4.86 -11.95
C LYS A 104 -0.08 -3.75 -12.54
N ALA A 105 0.10 -2.54 -12.02
CA ALA A 105 -0.76 -1.44 -12.41
C ALA A 105 -0.41 -0.91 -13.80
N LYS A 106 -1.44 -0.53 -14.56
CA LYS A 106 -1.31 0.00 -15.93
C LYS A 106 -1.51 1.52 -16.01
N ILE A 107 -1.80 2.18 -14.89
CA ILE A 107 -2.38 3.54 -14.89
C ILE A 107 -1.45 4.65 -14.38
N GLY A 108 -0.27 4.44 -13.83
CA GLY A 108 0.51 5.56 -13.26
C GLY A 108 -0.12 6.17 -11.98
N VAL A 109 0.76 6.59 -11.08
CA VAL A 109 0.39 6.89 -9.69
C VAL A 109 -0.45 8.17 -9.53
N SER A 110 -0.36 9.10 -10.47
CA SER A 110 -1.15 10.34 -10.45
C SER A 110 -2.60 10.16 -10.89
N ASN A 111 -2.94 9.04 -11.54
CA ASN A 111 -4.25 8.85 -12.16
C ASN A 111 -5.04 7.70 -11.54
N TYR A 112 -4.36 6.68 -10.99
CA TYR A 112 -5.06 5.55 -10.37
C TYR A 112 -5.72 6.01 -9.06
N LYS A 113 -7.05 5.89 -9.00
CA LYS A 113 -7.84 6.21 -7.79
C LYS A 113 -7.95 4.96 -6.92
N ILE A 114 -7.57 5.11 -5.65
CA ILE A 114 -7.59 4.01 -4.70
C ILE A 114 -9.00 3.83 -4.14
N ASN A 115 -9.44 2.58 -4.06
CA ASN A 115 -10.66 2.20 -3.35
C ASN A 115 -10.37 1.80 -1.91
N MET A 116 -11.39 1.92 -1.06
CA MET A 116 -11.29 1.48 0.32
C MET A 116 -10.93 -0.02 0.39
N GLY A 117 -9.85 -0.33 1.09
CA GLY A 117 -9.40 -1.71 1.30
C GLY A 117 -8.34 -2.21 0.30
N ASP A 118 -8.06 -1.45 -0.76
CA ASP A 118 -6.98 -1.74 -1.70
C ASP A 118 -5.63 -1.82 -0.99
N ILE A 119 -4.75 -2.67 -1.53
CA ILE A 119 -3.35 -2.80 -1.11
C ILE A 119 -2.49 -2.26 -2.24
N VAL A 120 -1.70 -1.24 -1.95
CA VAL A 120 -0.68 -0.74 -2.88
C VAL A 120 0.65 -1.34 -2.51
N SER A 121 1.29 -2.05 -3.43
CA SER A 121 2.65 -2.55 -3.25
C SER A 121 3.60 -2.05 -4.33
N TRP A 122 4.89 -2.10 -4.01
CA TRP A 122 5.99 -1.62 -4.85
C TRP A 122 7.04 -2.70 -4.91
N LYS A 123 7.46 -3.06 -6.12
CA LYS A 123 8.55 -4.01 -6.36
C LYS A 123 9.70 -3.34 -7.08
N TYR A 124 10.93 -3.58 -6.63
CA TYR A 124 12.13 -3.16 -7.33
C TYR A 124 12.52 -4.26 -8.32
N GLU A 125 12.08 -4.10 -9.57
CA GLU A 125 12.16 -5.15 -10.58
C GLU A 125 12.59 -4.61 -11.93
N SER A 126 13.04 -5.53 -12.78
CA SER A 126 13.38 -5.20 -14.15
C SER A 126 12.14 -4.98 -15.02
N GLN A 127 12.22 -4.02 -15.93
CA GLN A 127 11.19 -3.84 -16.96
C GLN A 127 11.47 -4.84 -18.08
N TYR A 128 10.84 -6.00 -18.03
CA TYR A 128 10.77 -6.94 -19.16
C TYR A 128 9.32 -7.32 -19.41
#